data_AF-A0A9E2MYN2-F1
#
_entry.id   AF-A0A9E2MYN2-F1
#
_cell.length_a   1.000
_cell.length_b   1.000
_cell.length_c   1.000
_cell.angle_alpha   90.00
_cell.angle_beta   90.00
_cell.angle_gamma   90.00
#
_symmetry.space_group_name_H-M   'P 1'
#
loop_
_entity.id
_entity.type
_entity.pdbx_description
1 polymer ?
#
loop_
_entity_poly.entity_id
_entity_poly.type
_entity_poly.pdbx_seq_one_letter_code
_entity_poly.pdbx_strand_id
1 'polypeptide(L)'
;MKKIIIFETFVLFLTPNNYKAQSLTYPVVDTDQHNFYNNTSQISQPDESSSFFGQDAQYNGLQPSYSDNGDGTITDNNTGLMWQKNLLESKYNYYEAVEAADTFSLAGYNDWRLPTIKEIYSLMLFSGKTGMDKSSTIPYLDTDYFDFRFGDEYNPSERYIDVQYATTSIYVATIMNGETGMFGLNIADGRIKGYPVSKDFEVKFVRGNPYYGINNFKNNNDGTISDLATGLMWDQAGSSEAMLWEDALKYAKQKNSENYLGFNDWRVPNAKELQSILDYSRSPSTTSSAAIDPLFNVPQITNEGGEIDYPFYLTSTTHEDGPQPVRAVYVCFGRALGFMEMPPGSNNFQLLDVHGAGAQRSDIKTGDPNDYPNGHGPQGDVIRIYNFVRLARDYDSDNSATSVGDNNELPQGFSLGQNYPNPFNPSTVINFQIPETSEVSLKVHNILGSEVDQIVDKRFAAGNYEFKFDAENFSSGIYLYSLTAVTESGKNFQQTKKMILVK
;
A
#
# COMPACT_ATOMS: atom_id res chain seq x y z
N MET A 1 -52.19 50.18 -16.94
CA MET A 1 -52.47 48.74 -17.12
C MET A 1 -51.18 48.05 -17.54
N LYS A 2 -50.69 47.12 -16.73
CA LYS A 2 -49.43 46.37 -16.91
C LYS A 2 -49.47 45.53 -18.19
N LYS A 3 -48.39 45.52 -18.97
CA LYS A 3 -48.00 44.36 -19.78
C LYS A 3 -46.53 44.07 -19.58
N ILE A 4 -46.31 42.80 -19.30
CA ILE A 4 -45.14 42.16 -18.70
C ILE A 4 -44.09 41.88 -19.78
N ILE A 5 -42.82 42.05 -19.40
CA ILE A 5 -41.61 41.66 -20.12
C ILE A 5 -41.42 40.15 -19.94
N ILE A 6 -41.09 39.42 -21.01
CA ILE A 6 -40.40 38.12 -20.91
C ILE A 6 -39.24 38.16 -21.90
N PHE A 7 -38.01 38.14 -21.36
CA PHE A 7 -36.80 37.79 -22.06
C PHE A 7 -36.67 36.26 -22.01
N GLU A 8 -36.59 35.59 -23.16
CA GLU A 8 -36.22 34.18 -23.22
C GLU A 8 -34.70 34.05 -23.07
N THR A 9 -34.26 33.46 -21.96
CA THR A 9 -32.89 33.00 -21.75
C THR A 9 -32.81 31.54 -22.22
N PHE A 10 -32.03 31.25 -23.26
CA PHE A 10 -31.65 29.88 -23.59
C PHE A 10 -30.66 29.38 -22.54
N VAL A 11 -31.14 28.52 -21.64
CA VAL A 11 -30.28 27.69 -20.78
C VAL A 11 -30.03 26.39 -21.53
N LEU A 12 -28.80 26.21 -22.01
CA LEU A 12 -28.32 24.95 -22.55
C LEU A 12 -28.15 23.98 -21.36
N PHE A 13 -29.12 23.10 -21.14
CA PHE A 13 -28.92 21.97 -20.24
C PHE A 13 -28.00 20.97 -20.93
N LEU A 14 -26.72 20.98 -20.56
CA LEU A 14 -25.84 19.84 -20.77
C LEU A 14 -26.39 18.71 -19.90
N THR A 15 -26.99 17.70 -20.54
CA THR A 15 -27.31 16.44 -19.89
C THR A 15 -26.01 15.82 -19.38
N PRO A 16 -25.96 15.27 -18.15
CA PRO A 16 -24.81 14.50 -17.73
C PRO A 16 -24.68 13.30 -18.68
N ASN A 17 -23.54 13.22 -19.37
CA ASN A 17 -23.12 12.00 -20.03
C ASN A 17 -23.17 10.89 -18.96
N ASN A 18 -24.00 9.88 -19.20
CA ASN A 18 -23.98 8.64 -18.44
C ASN A 18 -22.67 7.91 -18.77
N TYR A 19 -21.57 8.33 -18.17
CA TYR A 19 -20.36 7.54 -18.09
C TYR A 19 -20.62 6.42 -17.08
N LYS A 20 -20.67 5.17 -17.55
CA LYS A 20 -20.41 4.04 -16.66
C LYS A 20 -18.93 4.12 -16.32
N ALA A 21 -18.60 4.76 -15.19
CA ALA A 21 -17.27 4.64 -14.60
C ALA A 21 -16.96 3.14 -14.43
N GLN A 22 -15.82 2.70 -14.93
CA GLN A 22 -15.32 1.38 -14.59
C GLN A 22 -15.19 1.32 -13.06
N SER A 23 -15.82 0.35 -12.41
CA SER A 23 -15.71 0.20 -10.96
C SER A 23 -14.31 -0.34 -10.65
N LEU A 24 -13.41 0.54 -10.23
CA LEU A 24 -12.07 0.18 -9.77
C LEU A 24 -12.19 -0.73 -8.54
N THR A 25 -11.40 -1.81 -8.49
CA THR A 25 -11.33 -2.70 -7.31
C THR A 25 -10.41 -2.14 -6.22
N TYR A 26 -9.49 -1.26 -6.60
CA TYR A 26 -8.55 -0.60 -5.72
C TYR A 26 -8.43 0.91 -6.07
N PRO A 27 -9.51 1.69 -5.88
CA PRO A 27 -9.44 3.14 -6.09
C PRO A 27 -8.48 3.75 -5.07
N VAL A 28 -7.39 4.38 -5.54
CA VAL A 28 -6.38 4.99 -4.67
C VAL A 28 -6.94 6.29 -4.11
N VAL A 29 -7.28 6.29 -2.82
CA VAL A 29 -7.64 7.51 -2.07
C VAL A 29 -6.46 8.47 -2.08
N ASP A 30 -6.72 9.76 -2.26
CA ASP A 30 -5.68 10.79 -2.31
C ASP A 30 -5.03 11.01 -0.94
N THR A 31 -3.89 11.70 -0.93
CA THR A 31 -3.10 11.98 0.27
C THR A 31 -3.67 13.11 1.13
N ASP A 32 -4.60 13.91 0.60
CA ASP A 32 -5.13 15.12 1.24
C ASP A 32 -4.04 16.20 1.48
N GLN A 33 -2.93 16.16 0.74
CA GLN A 33 -1.91 17.20 0.83
C GLN A 33 -2.34 18.45 0.07
N HIS A 34 -2.51 19.58 0.77
CA HIS A 34 -2.91 20.86 0.16
C HIS A 34 -1.82 21.94 0.15
N ASN A 35 -0.77 21.75 0.96
CA ASN A 35 0.33 22.68 1.08
C ASN A 35 1.43 22.38 0.03
N PHE A 36 2.16 23.42 -0.36
CA PHE A 36 3.27 23.33 -1.30
C PHE A 36 4.60 23.53 -0.60
N TYR A 37 5.65 22.90 -1.11
CA TYR A 37 6.93 22.83 -0.41
C TYR A 37 8.12 23.05 -1.35
N ASN A 38 9.16 23.71 -0.86
CA ASN A 38 10.49 23.61 -1.44
C ASN A 38 11.32 22.55 -0.68
N ASN A 39 12.65 22.61 -0.79
CA ASN A 39 13.54 21.67 -0.13
C ASN A 39 13.59 21.80 1.41
N THR A 40 13.17 22.93 1.97
CA THR A 40 13.39 23.26 3.40
C THR A 40 12.17 23.84 4.12
N SER A 41 11.12 24.22 3.40
CA SER A 41 10.00 25.00 3.95
C SER A 41 8.73 24.89 3.09
N GLN A 42 7.59 25.20 3.70
CA GLN A 42 6.35 25.45 2.98
C GLN A 42 6.46 26.74 2.14
N ILE A 43 5.88 26.74 0.94
CA ILE A 43 5.84 27.84 -0.02
C ILE A 43 4.40 28.09 -0.50
N SER A 44 4.19 29.21 -1.21
CA SER A 44 2.97 29.41 -2.00
C SER A 44 2.93 28.46 -3.20
N GLN A 45 1.74 28.25 -3.77
CA GLN A 45 1.56 27.43 -4.98
C GLN A 45 2.58 27.83 -6.06
N PRO A 46 3.44 26.90 -6.51
CA PRO A 46 4.41 27.18 -7.56
C PRO A 46 3.70 27.25 -8.91
N ASP A 47 4.08 28.23 -9.73
CA ASP A 47 3.66 28.30 -11.14
C ASP A 47 4.34 27.24 -12.00
N GLU A 48 3.80 26.97 -13.20
CA GLU A 48 4.34 25.98 -14.16
C GLU A 48 5.82 26.16 -14.52
N SER A 49 6.37 27.37 -14.40
CA SER A 49 7.78 27.65 -14.71
C SER A 49 8.73 27.29 -13.57
N SER A 50 8.22 27.23 -12.34
CA SER A 50 8.97 26.88 -11.13
C SER A 50 9.58 25.48 -11.18
N SER A 51 10.74 25.31 -10.56
CA SER A 51 11.38 24.01 -10.38
C SER A 51 10.63 23.09 -9.41
N PHE A 52 9.75 23.65 -8.60
CA PHE A 52 8.93 22.93 -7.63
C PHE A 52 7.50 22.69 -8.14
N PHE A 53 7.21 22.91 -9.42
CA PHE A 53 5.91 22.58 -10.00
C PHE A 53 5.73 21.07 -10.20
N GLY A 54 4.51 20.57 -9.98
CA GLY A 54 4.14 19.16 -10.15
C GLY A 54 4.20 18.34 -8.87
N GLN A 55 4.07 18.99 -7.71
CA GLN A 55 3.96 18.33 -6.40
C GLN A 55 2.56 17.74 -6.18
N ASP A 56 2.43 16.92 -5.13
CA ASP A 56 1.19 16.24 -4.74
C ASP A 56 -0.03 17.17 -4.73
N ALA A 57 0.07 18.29 -3.99
CA ALA A 57 -1.00 19.29 -3.84
C ALA A 57 -1.44 20.00 -5.14
N GLN A 58 -0.79 19.73 -6.28
CA GLN A 58 -1.15 20.31 -7.59
C GLN A 58 -2.01 19.38 -8.43
N TYR A 59 -2.19 18.13 -8.02
CA TYR A 59 -3.05 17.17 -8.69
C TYR A 59 -4.34 16.98 -7.87
N ASN A 60 -5.43 16.72 -8.57
CA ASN A 60 -6.71 16.42 -7.94
C ASN A 60 -6.90 14.90 -7.95
N GLY A 61 -6.56 14.22 -6.86
CA GLY A 61 -6.88 12.82 -6.70
C GLY A 61 -8.28 12.59 -6.11
N LEU A 62 -8.59 11.32 -5.85
CA LEU A 62 -9.84 10.89 -5.21
C LEU A 62 -9.80 11.25 -3.71
N GLN A 63 -10.22 12.46 -3.36
CA GLN A 63 -10.17 12.96 -1.98
C GLN A 63 -10.87 12.01 -0.98
N PRO A 64 -10.34 11.85 0.25
CA PRO A 64 -10.96 11.01 1.27
C PRO A 64 -12.42 11.43 1.51
N SER A 65 -13.30 10.43 1.62
CA SER A 65 -14.73 10.67 1.84
C SER A 65 -15.31 9.60 2.74
N TYR A 66 -15.86 10.03 3.87
CA TYR A 66 -16.37 9.15 4.90
C TYR A 66 -17.83 9.46 5.24
N SER A 67 -18.52 8.49 5.79
CA SER A 67 -19.86 8.66 6.37
C SER A 67 -19.94 7.92 7.69
N ASP A 68 -20.24 8.65 8.76
CA ASP A 68 -20.53 8.06 10.07
C ASP A 68 -21.93 7.47 10.06
N ASN A 69 -22.04 6.16 10.28
CA ASN A 69 -23.31 5.44 10.24
C ASN A 69 -24.09 5.58 11.57
N GLY A 70 -23.50 6.18 12.61
CA GLY A 70 -24.14 6.40 13.90
C GLY A 70 -24.26 5.16 14.79
N ASP A 71 -23.61 4.06 14.41
CA ASP A 71 -23.64 2.75 15.08
C ASP A 71 -22.25 2.23 15.48
N GLY A 72 -21.24 3.11 15.46
CA GLY A 72 -19.84 2.78 15.72
C GLY A 72 -19.05 2.40 14.46
N THR A 73 -19.66 2.46 13.27
CA THR A 73 -18.99 2.20 11.99
C THR A 73 -18.87 3.44 11.11
N ILE A 74 -17.79 3.50 10.33
CA ILE A 74 -17.54 4.52 9.31
C ILE A 74 -17.52 3.85 7.94
N THR A 75 -18.36 4.33 7.02
CA THR A 75 -18.30 3.93 5.60
C THR A 75 -17.24 4.78 4.90
N ASP A 76 -16.32 4.14 4.20
CA ASP A 76 -15.43 4.80 3.24
C ASP A 76 -16.11 4.78 1.86
N ASN A 77 -16.50 5.97 1.41
CA ASN A 77 -17.30 6.15 0.20
C ASN A 77 -16.50 5.92 -1.09
N ASN A 78 -15.17 5.84 -0.99
CA ASN A 78 -14.28 5.64 -2.13
C ASN A 78 -13.91 4.17 -2.28
N THR A 79 -13.53 3.51 -1.18
CA THR A 79 -12.88 2.20 -1.23
C THR A 79 -13.84 1.02 -1.20
N GLY A 80 -15.10 1.27 -0.81
CA GLY A 80 -16.07 0.21 -0.53
C GLY A 80 -15.75 -0.56 0.76
N LEU A 81 -14.86 -0.01 1.60
CA LEU A 81 -14.56 -0.52 2.93
C LEU A 81 -15.47 0.12 3.98
N MET A 82 -15.70 -0.61 5.06
CA MET A 82 -16.35 -0.10 6.26
C MET A 82 -15.44 -0.38 7.45
N TRP A 83 -15.27 0.63 8.30
CA TRP A 83 -14.28 0.66 9.36
C TRP A 83 -14.93 0.75 10.73
N GLN A 84 -14.27 0.14 11.72
CA GLN A 84 -14.54 0.40 13.11
C GLN A 84 -14.15 1.87 13.44
N LYS A 85 -15.11 2.62 13.99
CA LYS A 85 -14.88 3.99 14.46
C LYS A 85 -14.00 4.01 15.70
N ASN A 86 -14.47 3.33 16.75
CA ASN A 86 -13.93 3.45 18.09
C ASN A 86 -12.62 2.69 18.30
N LEU A 87 -11.82 3.18 19.24
CA LEU A 87 -10.62 2.48 19.71
C LEU A 87 -10.99 1.30 20.61
N LEU A 88 -10.13 0.27 20.60
CA LEU A 88 -10.18 -0.77 21.63
C LEU A 88 -9.57 -0.25 22.94
N GLU A 89 -9.98 -0.84 24.07
CA GLU A 89 -9.51 -0.42 25.40
C GLU A 89 -8.00 -0.63 25.59
N SER A 90 -7.45 -1.68 25.00
CA SER A 90 -6.04 -2.07 25.11
C SER A 90 -5.39 -2.21 23.74
N LYS A 91 -4.06 -2.14 23.71
CA LYS A 91 -3.24 -2.57 22.59
C LYS A 91 -3.08 -4.10 22.61
N TYR A 92 -2.75 -4.67 21.45
CA TYR A 92 -2.63 -6.11 21.24
C TYR A 92 -1.34 -6.41 20.52
N ASN A 93 -0.67 -7.51 20.86
CA ASN A 93 0.34 -8.03 19.94
C ASN A 93 -0.32 -8.57 18.67
N TYR A 94 0.48 -8.88 17.64
CA TYR A 94 -0.07 -9.31 16.35
C TYR A 94 -1.02 -10.53 16.47
N TYR A 95 -0.64 -11.54 17.26
CA TYR A 95 -1.42 -12.77 17.37
C TYR A 95 -2.75 -12.53 18.10
N GLU A 96 -2.72 -11.77 19.18
CA GLU A 96 -3.94 -11.41 19.91
C GLU A 96 -4.86 -10.51 19.06
N ALA A 97 -4.29 -9.63 18.22
CA ALA A 97 -5.07 -8.80 17.30
C ALA A 97 -5.80 -9.65 16.23
N VAL A 98 -5.18 -10.75 15.77
CA VAL A 98 -5.81 -11.71 14.85
C VAL A 98 -6.96 -12.44 15.55
N GLU A 99 -6.74 -12.95 16.76
CA GLU A 99 -7.78 -13.62 17.55
C GLU A 99 -8.94 -12.68 17.91
N ALA A 100 -8.63 -11.41 18.20
CA ALA A 100 -9.62 -10.39 18.47
C ALA A 100 -10.51 -10.13 17.25
N ALA A 101 -9.96 -10.16 16.03
CA ALA A 101 -10.73 -9.97 14.81
C ALA A 101 -11.78 -11.08 14.62
N ASP A 102 -11.41 -12.34 14.87
CA ASP A 102 -12.27 -13.52 14.64
C ASP A 102 -13.53 -13.53 15.53
N THR A 103 -13.48 -12.85 16.68
CA THR A 103 -14.60 -12.75 17.62
C THR A 103 -15.27 -11.38 17.62
N PHE A 104 -14.74 -10.43 16.84
CA PHE A 104 -15.24 -9.06 16.82
C PHE A 104 -16.58 -8.98 16.10
N SER A 105 -17.55 -8.32 16.75
CA SER A 105 -18.85 -8.00 16.15
C SER A 105 -19.24 -6.57 16.49
N LEU A 106 -19.78 -5.88 15.50
CA LEU A 106 -20.16 -4.47 15.61
C LEU A 106 -21.24 -4.17 14.57
N ALA A 107 -22.23 -3.35 14.95
CA ALA A 107 -23.34 -2.93 14.09
C ALA A 107 -24.11 -4.10 13.42
N GLY A 108 -24.15 -5.27 14.07
CA GLY A 108 -24.82 -6.47 13.54
C GLY A 108 -24.00 -7.26 12.52
N TYR A 109 -22.75 -6.87 12.26
CA TYR A 109 -21.82 -7.59 11.38
C TYR A 109 -20.82 -8.44 12.17
N ASN A 110 -20.40 -9.55 11.57
CA ASN A 110 -19.47 -10.54 12.14
C ASN A 110 -18.39 -11.00 11.15
N ASP A 111 -18.26 -10.32 10.01
CA ASP A 111 -17.26 -10.54 8.95
C ASP A 111 -16.12 -9.50 9.06
N TRP A 112 -15.85 -9.02 10.26
CA TRP A 112 -14.79 -8.07 10.54
C TRP A 112 -13.41 -8.72 10.46
N ARG A 113 -12.41 -7.92 10.09
CA ARG A 113 -11.05 -8.39 9.89
C ARG A 113 -10.00 -7.35 10.25
N LEU A 114 -8.78 -7.82 10.51
CA LEU A 114 -7.61 -6.95 10.45
C LEU A 114 -7.41 -6.44 9.01
N PRO A 115 -7.04 -5.16 8.83
CA PRO A 115 -6.76 -4.61 7.52
C PRO A 115 -5.41 -5.12 7.00
N THR A 116 -5.26 -5.16 5.69
CA THR A 116 -3.94 -5.16 5.05
C THR A 116 -3.28 -3.79 5.21
N ILE A 117 -1.98 -3.70 4.99
CA ILE A 117 -1.29 -2.39 5.02
C ILE A 117 -1.82 -1.44 3.94
N LYS A 118 -2.21 -1.93 2.76
CA LYS A 118 -2.79 -1.12 1.67
C LYS A 118 -4.15 -0.53 2.08
N GLU A 119 -4.96 -1.30 2.81
CA GLU A 119 -6.26 -0.82 3.29
C GLU A 119 -6.10 0.25 4.36
N ILE A 120 -5.32 0.02 5.42
CA ILE A 120 -5.19 1.02 6.47
C ILE A 120 -4.45 2.28 6.00
N TYR A 121 -3.54 2.14 5.03
CA TYR A 121 -2.88 3.29 4.41
C TYR A 121 -3.84 4.20 3.64
N SER A 122 -4.99 3.68 3.18
CA SER A 122 -6.02 4.50 2.55
C SER A 122 -6.54 5.60 3.48
N LEU A 123 -6.57 5.34 4.80
CA LEU A 123 -7.00 6.29 5.83
C LEU A 123 -5.97 7.37 6.15
N MET A 124 -4.69 7.17 5.79
CA MET A 124 -3.63 8.08 6.19
C MET A 124 -3.71 9.41 5.43
N LEU A 125 -3.68 10.54 6.13
CA LEU A 125 -3.74 11.87 5.51
C LEU A 125 -2.42 12.62 5.69
N PHE A 126 -1.77 13.00 4.58
CA PHE A 126 -0.55 13.82 4.56
C PHE A 126 -0.82 15.33 4.77
N SER A 127 -2.05 15.71 5.13
CA SER A 127 -2.36 16.95 5.83
C SER A 127 -1.97 16.91 7.32
N GLY A 128 -1.68 15.73 7.87
CA GLY A 128 -1.13 15.53 9.21
C GLY A 128 0.30 16.05 9.39
N LYS A 129 0.71 16.18 10.65
CA LYS A 129 2.00 16.73 11.07
C LYS A 129 2.48 16.13 12.38
N THR A 130 3.65 15.51 12.40
CA THR A 130 4.34 15.11 13.63
C THR A 130 4.99 16.34 14.27
N GLY A 131 4.54 16.74 15.46
CA GLY A 131 5.06 17.87 16.20
C GLY A 131 6.31 17.57 17.04
N MET A 132 6.64 18.47 17.96
CA MET A 132 7.63 18.18 19.01
C MET A 132 7.00 17.39 20.16
N ASP A 133 5.69 17.51 20.34
CA ASP A 133 4.89 16.92 21.40
C ASP A 133 3.42 16.75 20.93
N LYS A 134 2.57 16.18 21.81
CA LYS A 134 1.13 16.00 21.58
C LYS A 134 0.41 17.29 21.18
N SER A 135 0.80 18.44 21.76
CA SER A 135 0.10 19.71 21.57
C SER A 135 0.37 20.35 20.21
N SER A 136 1.48 19.97 19.58
CA SER A 136 1.93 20.46 18.27
C SER A 136 1.77 19.42 17.16
N THR A 137 1.16 18.26 17.46
CA THR A 137 0.95 17.15 16.52
C THR A 137 -0.48 17.13 16.01
N ILE A 138 -0.61 17.00 14.69
CA ILE A 138 -1.87 16.71 14.01
C ILE A 138 -1.75 15.27 13.50
N PRO A 139 -2.57 14.32 13.97
CA PRO A 139 -2.47 12.95 13.51
C PRO A 139 -2.69 12.85 12.00
N TYR A 140 -2.06 11.87 11.36
CA TYR A 140 -2.23 11.57 9.94
C TYR A 140 -3.53 10.79 9.68
N LEU A 141 -4.64 11.21 10.31
CA LEU A 141 -5.94 10.55 10.29
C LEU A 141 -7.04 11.60 10.41
N ASP A 142 -8.16 11.38 9.73
CA ASP A 142 -9.35 12.21 9.88
C ASP A 142 -10.04 11.95 11.24
N THR A 143 -9.75 12.82 12.22
CA THR A 143 -10.30 12.69 13.57
C THR A 143 -11.75 13.16 13.72
N ASP A 144 -12.36 13.71 12.67
CA ASP A 144 -13.80 13.99 12.68
C ASP A 144 -14.60 12.70 12.52
N TYR A 145 -14.01 11.67 11.89
CA TYR A 145 -14.64 10.36 11.68
C TYR A 145 -14.07 9.26 12.56
N PHE A 146 -12.77 9.28 12.89
CA PHE A 146 -12.12 8.18 13.60
C PHE A 146 -11.63 8.60 14.99
N ASP A 147 -11.88 7.75 15.98
CA ASP A 147 -11.31 7.94 17.32
C ASP A 147 -9.79 7.79 17.25
N PHE A 148 -9.08 8.68 17.95
CA PHE A 148 -7.63 8.73 18.00
C PHE A 148 -7.14 8.96 19.43
N ARG A 149 -6.03 8.30 19.78
CA ARG A 149 -5.26 8.57 20.99
C ARG A 149 -3.77 8.54 20.68
N PHE A 150 -3.02 9.40 21.37
CA PHE A 150 -1.56 9.32 21.40
C PHE A 150 -1.09 8.17 22.29
N GLY A 151 0.16 7.75 22.12
CA GLY A 151 0.81 6.75 22.98
C GLY A 151 0.88 7.18 24.46
N ASP A 152 0.96 6.19 25.34
CA ASP A 152 0.93 6.39 26.79
C ASP A 152 2.32 6.75 27.32
N GLU A 153 2.57 8.03 27.52
CA GLU A 153 3.84 8.53 28.06
C GLU A 153 4.05 8.22 29.55
N TYR A 154 3.04 7.70 30.26
CA TYR A 154 3.23 7.16 31.61
C TYR A 154 3.81 5.74 31.59
N ASN A 155 3.73 5.05 30.45
CA ASN A 155 4.49 3.83 30.20
C ASN A 155 5.90 4.21 29.73
N PRO A 156 6.97 3.87 30.48
CA PRO A 156 8.34 4.26 30.12
C PRO A 156 8.84 3.63 28.82
N SER A 157 8.11 2.66 28.26
CA SER A 157 8.43 2.02 26.98
C SER A 157 7.72 2.66 25.78
N GLU A 158 6.90 3.69 26.01
CA GLU A 158 6.13 4.37 24.96
C GLU A 158 6.42 5.87 24.91
N ARG A 159 6.32 6.41 23.69
CA ARG A 159 6.32 7.84 23.39
C ARG A 159 4.93 8.22 22.87
N TYR A 160 4.62 9.51 22.85
CA TYR A 160 3.33 9.97 22.32
C TYR A 160 3.09 9.56 20.85
N ILE A 161 4.14 9.43 20.06
CA ILE A 161 4.08 8.99 18.66
C ILE A 161 3.93 7.47 18.50
N ASP A 162 3.89 6.69 19.58
CA ASP A 162 3.78 5.23 19.49
C ASP A 162 2.33 4.77 19.26
N VAL A 163 1.80 5.14 18.08
CA VAL A 163 0.43 4.88 17.60
C VAL A 163 0.49 3.99 16.35
N GLN A 164 1.12 2.82 16.51
CA GLN A 164 1.27 1.84 15.45
C GLN A 164 0.03 0.93 15.37
N TYR A 165 -0.59 0.83 14.20
CA TYR A 165 -1.69 -0.09 13.95
C TYR A 165 -1.22 -1.43 13.37
N ALA A 166 -1.81 -2.52 13.88
CA ALA A 166 -1.59 -3.86 13.35
C ALA A 166 -2.26 -4.07 11.99
N THR A 167 -1.61 -4.84 11.11
CA THR A 167 -2.12 -5.23 9.79
C THR A 167 -1.84 -6.70 9.52
N THR A 168 -2.46 -7.29 8.50
CA THR A 168 -2.17 -8.66 8.04
C THR A 168 -0.91 -8.77 7.17
N SER A 169 -0.23 -7.66 6.88
CA SER A 169 0.90 -7.61 5.95
C SER A 169 2.21 -7.97 6.63
N ILE A 170 2.44 -9.28 6.81
CA ILE A 170 3.70 -9.83 7.31
C ILE A 170 4.81 -9.66 6.27
N TYR A 171 5.95 -9.14 6.70
CA TYR A 171 7.14 -9.06 5.87
C TYR A 171 7.66 -10.48 5.58
N VAL A 172 7.94 -10.75 4.31
CA VAL A 172 8.36 -12.09 3.88
C VAL A 172 9.77 -12.46 4.33
N ALA A 173 10.58 -11.49 4.73
CA ALA A 173 11.88 -11.71 5.38
C ALA A 173 11.84 -11.30 6.86
N THR A 174 13.00 -11.27 7.50
CA THR A 174 13.15 -10.84 8.89
C THR A 174 13.60 -9.40 8.98
N ILE A 175 13.26 -8.73 10.07
CA ILE A 175 13.77 -7.41 10.43
C ILE A 175 14.68 -7.50 11.66
N MET A 176 15.57 -6.52 11.82
CA MET A 176 16.47 -6.36 12.96
C MET A 176 17.13 -7.71 13.32
N ASN A 177 17.07 -8.13 14.58
CA ASN A 177 17.73 -9.33 15.12
C ASN A 177 17.09 -10.67 14.63
N GLY A 178 16.74 -10.78 13.35
CA GLY A 178 16.10 -11.97 12.78
C GLY A 178 14.62 -12.11 13.16
N GLU A 179 13.97 -11.03 13.60
CA GLU A 179 12.58 -11.06 14.05
C GLU A 179 11.59 -11.10 12.89
N THR A 180 10.45 -11.74 13.10
CA THR A 180 9.34 -11.68 12.15
C THR A 180 8.73 -10.28 12.18
N GLY A 181 8.76 -9.60 11.03
CA GLY A 181 8.22 -8.26 10.87
C GLY A 181 6.79 -8.25 10.34
N MET A 182 5.99 -7.29 10.78
CA MET A 182 4.69 -6.92 10.24
C MET A 182 4.73 -5.45 9.84
N PHE A 183 4.26 -5.12 8.64
CA PHE A 183 4.14 -3.73 8.22
C PHE A 183 2.98 -3.08 8.97
N GLY A 184 3.31 -2.23 9.93
CA GLY A 184 2.35 -1.43 10.67
C GLY A 184 2.32 0.00 10.14
N LEU A 185 1.18 0.66 10.35
CA LEU A 185 1.03 2.08 10.06
C LEU A 185 1.10 2.88 11.35
N ASN A 186 2.07 3.78 11.46
CA ASN A 186 2.12 4.72 12.59
C ASN A 186 1.40 6.02 12.24
N ILE A 187 0.20 6.23 12.80
CA ILE A 187 -0.66 7.39 12.48
C ILE A 187 -0.18 8.69 13.13
N ALA A 188 0.61 8.63 14.21
CA ALA A 188 1.18 9.84 14.82
C ALA A 188 2.53 10.24 14.20
N ASP A 189 3.17 9.34 13.46
CA ASP A 189 4.50 9.50 12.85
C ASP A 189 4.45 9.49 11.31
N GLY A 190 3.30 9.19 10.71
CA GLY A 190 3.07 9.22 9.26
C GLY A 190 3.90 8.24 8.44
N ARG A 191 4.11 7.00 8.92
CA ARG A 191 5.01 6.03 8.27
C ARG A 191 4.49 4.60 8.27
N ILE A 192 4.82 3.87 7.19
CA ILE A 192 4.76 2.41 7.14
C ILE A 192 6.13 1.85 7.50
N LYS A 193 6.20 1.03 8.55
CA LYS A 193 7.44 0.41 9.03
C LYS A 193 7.21 -1.06 9.34
N GLY A 194 8.24 -1.88 9.15
CA GLY A 194 8.28 -3.22 9.73
C GLY A 194 8.46 -3.13 11.24
N TYR A 195 7.58 -3.79 11.99
CA TYR A 195 7.63 -3.92 13.44
C TYR A 195 7.64 -5.39 13.85
N PRO A 196 8.34 -5.78 14.94
CA PRO A 196 8.27 -7.13 15.46
C PRO A 196 6.83 -7.49 15.82
N VAL A 197 6.38 -8.68 15.42
CA VAL A 197 5.01 -9.17 15.73
C VAL A 197 4.74 -9.32 17.24
N SER A 198 5.80 -9.33 18.05
CA SER A 198 5.76 -9.37 19.52
C SER A 198 5.46 -8.03 20.18
N LYS A 199 5.52 -6.92 19.44
CA LYS A 199 5.17 -5.59 19.95
C LYS A 199 3.65 -5.46 20.08
N ASP A 200 3.20 -4.60 21.01
CA ASP A 200 1.79 -4.23 21.13
C ASP A 200 1.43 -3.08 20.18
N PHE A 201 0.27 -3.20 19.55
CA PHE A 201 -0.26 -2.31 18.51
C PHE A 201 -1.66 -1.83 18.86
N GLU A 202 -2.00 -0.65 18.35
CA GLU A 202 -3.39 -0.27 18.15
C GLU A 202 -4.05 -1.20 17.12
N VAL A 203 -5.35 -1.39 17.24
CA VAL A 203 -6.13 -2.26 16.34
C VAL A 203 -7.33 -1.50 15.82
N LYS A 204 -7.59 -1.61 14.52
CA LYS A 204 -8.77 -1.08 13.86
C LYS A 204 -9.27 -2.11 12.87
N PHE A 205 -10.49 -2.59 13.07
CA PHE A 205 -11.08 -3.58 12.17
C PHE A 205 -11.73 -2.95 10.95
N VAL A 206 -11.72 -3.71 9.87
CA VAL A 206 -12.32 -3.35 8.58
C VAL A 206 -13.19 -4.49 8.06
N ARG A 207 -14.12 -4.18 7.16
CA ARG A 207 -14.91 -5.13 6.37
C ARG A 207 -15.25 -4.53 5.02
N GLY A 208 -15.90 -5.29 4.14
CA GLY A 208 -16.30 -4.83 2.81
C GLY A 208 -15.32 -5.29 1.73
N ASN A 209 -15.01 -4.41 0.76
CA ASN A 209 -14.23 -4.71 -0.45
C ASN A 209 -13.05 -5.68 -0.20
N PRO A 210 -13.14 -6.96 -0.63
CA PRO A 210 -12.09 -7.95 -0.39
C PRO A 210 -10.93 -7.85 -1.39
N TYR A 211 -11.05 -7.00 -2.41
CA TYR A 211 -10.08 -6.84 -3.49
C TYR A 211 -9.24 -5.56 -3.35
N TYR A 212 -9.51 -4.72 -2.36
CA TYR A 212 -8.75 -3.50 -2.13
C TYR A 212 -7.28 -3.84 -1.85
N GLY A 213 -6.37 -3.21 -2.59
CA GLY A 213 -4.94 -3.48 -2.48
C GLY A 213 -4.39 -4.55 -3.44
N ILE A 214 -5.25 -5.26 -4.17
CA ILE A 214 -4.82 -6.27 -5.16
C ILE A 214 -4.56 -5.59 -6.49
N ASN A 215 -3.33 -5.69 -6.99
CA ASN A 215 -2.95 -5.13 -8.28
C ASN A 215 -3.49 -5.93 -9.46
N ASN A 216 -3.74 -5.25 -10.59
CA ASN A 216 -4.12 -5.89 -11.85
C ASN A 216 -3.37 -5.24 -13.01
N PHE A 217 -2.11 -5.65 -13.18
CA PHE A 217 -1.22 -5.07 -14.18
C PHE A 217 -1.37 -5.71 -15.56
N LYS A 218 -1.37 -4.85 -16.59
CA LYS A 218 -1.31 -5.22 -18.00
C LYS A 218 -0.13 -4.50 -18.65
N ASN A 219 0.83 -5.27 -19.15
CA ASN A 219 1.88 -4.73 -20.01
C ASN A 219 1.29 -4.35 -21.38
N ASN A 220 1.44 -3.09 -21.77
CA ASN A 220 0.92 -2.57 -23.04
C ASN A 220 1.86 -2.85 -24.23
N ASN A 221 3.06 -3.37 -23.98
CA ASN A 221 4.12 -3.68 -24.95
C ASN A 221 4.65 -2.45 -25.71
N ASP A 222 4.53 -1.27 -25.12
CA ASP A 222 5.00 0.02 -25.64
C ASP A 222 5.90 0.76 -24.63
N GLY A 223 6.32 0.09 -23.56
CA GLY A 223 7.07 0.68 -22.45
C GLY A 223 6.18 1.20 -21.32
N THR A 224 4.86 1.00 -21.38
CA THR A 224 3.92 1.33 -20.30
C THR A 224 3.23 0.10 -19.71
N ILE A 225 2.78 0.23 -18.46
CA ILE A 225 1.99 -0.78 -17.73
C ILE A 225 0.70 -0.11 -17.25
N SER A 226 -0.45 -0.65 -17.64
CA SER A 226 -1.74 -0.24 -17.09
C SER A 226 -2.02 -1.01 -15.80
N ASP A 227 -2.42 -0.34 -14.73
CA ASP A 227 -2.98 -0.93 -13.53
C ASP A 227 -4.50 -0.79 -13.55
N LEU A 228 -5.17 -1.85 -13.97
CA LEU A 228 -6.63 -1.89 -14.12
C LEU A 228 -7.36 -1.88 -12.77
N ALA A 229 -6.65 -2.15 -11.67
CA ALA A 229 -7.24 -2.11 -10.33
C ALA A 229 -7.37 -0.68 -9.81
N THR A 230 -6.38 0.18 -10.15
CA THR A 230 -6.28 1.57 -9.67
C THR A 230 -6.68 2.61 -10.70
N GLY A 231 -6.74 2.24 -11.99
CA GLY A 231 -6.97 3.18 -13.08
C GLY A 231 -5.75 4.05 -13.39
N LEU A 232 -4.55 3.60 -13.01
CA LEU A 232 -3.30 4.28 -13.29
C LEU A 232 -2.57 3.61 -14.46
N MET A 233 -1.72 4.35 -15.16
CA MET A 233 -0.72 3.83 -16.07
C MET A 233 0.66 4.31 -15.65
N TRP A 234 1.63 3.40 -15.73
CA TRP A 234 2.99 3.59 -15.26
C TRP A 234 3.98 3.48 -16.40
N ASP A 235 5.07 4.25 -16.32
CA ASP A 235 6.24 3.97 -17.15
C ASP A 235 6.94 2.69 -16.64
N GLN A 236 7.27 1.78 -17.55
CA GLN A 236 7.81 0.47 -17.19
C GLN A 236 9.27 0.54 -16.72
N ALA A 237 10.04 1.50 -17.24
CA ALA A 237 11.47 1.62 -16.97
C ALA A 237 11.78 2.37 -15.66
N GLY A 238 11.07 3.46 -15.38
CA GLY A 238 11.52 4.43 -14.37
C GLY A 238 12.78 5.18 -14.82
N SER A 239 13.33 6.00 -13.92
CA SER A 239 14.59 6.72 -14.15
C SER A 239 15.79 5.76 -14.21
N SER A 240 16.80 6.11 -14.99
CA SER A 240 18.06 5.36 -15.06
C SER A 240 19.01 5.66 -13.91
N GLU A 241 18.80 6.76 -13.20
CA GLU A 241 19.62 7.23 -12.09
C GLU A 241 18.77 7.80 -10.96
N ALA A 242 19.38 7.85 -9.78
CA ALA A 242 18.82 8.48 -8.61
C ALA A 242 18.98 10.01 -8.71
N MET A 243 17.99 10.76 -8.23
CA MET A 243 17.96 12.21 -8.29
C MET A 243 17.42 12.83 -7.00
N LEU A 244 17.60 14.14 -6.85
CA LEU A 244 16.99 14.91 -5.77
C LEU A 244 15.49 15.07 -6.00
N TRP A 245 14.77 15.39 -4.93
CA TRP A 245 13.31 15.56 -5.00
C TRP A 245 12.88 16.69 -5.93
N GLU A 246 13.56 17.84 -5.91
CA GLU A 246 13.30 18.93 -6.86
C GLU A 246 13.55 18.49 -8.31
N ASP A 247 14.57 17.67 -8.56
CA ASP A 247 14.92 17.21 -9.91
C ASP A 247 13.95 16.13 -10.40
N ALA A 248 13.31 15.36 -9.50
CA ALA A 248 12.22 14.46 -9.85
C ALA A 248 11.02 15.18 -10.47
N LEU A 249 10.67 16.35 -9.93
CA LEU A 249 9.59 17.19 -10.47
C LEU A 249 9.95 17.73 -11.86
N LYS A 250 11.19 18.21 -12.02
CA LYS A 250 11.73 18.63 -13.32
C LYS A 250 11.76 17.48 -14.32
N TYR A 251 12.11 16.28 -13.88
CA TYR A 251 12.16 15.08 -14.70
C TYR A 251 10.80 14.77 -15.32
N ALA A 252 9.71 14.78 -14.53
CA ALA A 252 8.35 14.60 -15.06
C ALA A 252 8.00 15.67 -16.11
N LYS A 253 8.27 16.94 -15.81
CA LYS A 253 8.06 18.06 -16.75
C LYS A 253 8.84 17.89 -18.04
N GLN A 254 10.09 17.45 -17.96
CA GLN A 254 10.92 17.16 -19.13
C GLN A 254 10.31 16.02 -19.95
N LYS A 255 9.92 14.89 -19.32
CA LYS A 255 9.27 13.77 -20.00
C LYS A 255 7.98 14.17 -20.71
N ASN A 256 7.23 15.09 -20.13
CA ASN A 256 6.05 15.65 -20.78
C ASN A 256 6.38 16.49 -22.02
N SER A 257 7.43 17.32 -21.95
CA SER A 257 7.89 18.09 -23.12
C SER A 257 8.43 17.22 -24.26
N GLU A 258 8.93 16.03 -23.92
CA GLU A 258 9.44 15.02 -24.87
C GLU A 258 8.34 14.14 -25.47
N ASN A 259 7.08 14.29 -25.03
CA ASN A 259 5.98 13.36 -25.33
C ASN A 259 6.38 11.89 -25.07
N TYR A 260 7.01 11.67 -23.91
CA TYR A 260 7.61 10.40 -23.53
C TYR A 260 6.59 9.27 -23.56
N LEU A 261 6.93 8.17 -24.25
CA LEU A 261 6.06 7.01 -24.48
C LEU A 261 4.71 7.37 -25.12
N GLY A 262 4.64 8.48 -25.87
CA GLY A 262 3.43 8.94 -26.53
C GLY A 262 2.52 9.83 -25.68
N PHE A 263 2.94 10.19 -24.46
CA PHE A 263 2.13 10.93 -23.50
C PHE A 263 2.86 12.15 -22.94
N ASN A 264 2.09 13.14 -22.47
CA ASN A 264 2.60 14.44 -22.01
C ASN A 264 1.99 14.96 -20.69
N ASP A 265 1.41 14.04 -19.92
CA ASP A 265 0.69 14.26 -18.66
C ASP A 265 1.22 13.31 -17.55
N TRP A 266 2.47 12.86 -17.68
CA TRP A 266 3.16 12.12 -16.64
C TRP A 266 3.37 12.99 -15.39
N ARG A 267 3.26 12.38 -14.22
CA ARG A 267 3.57 12.98 -12.91
C ARG A 267 4.48 12.07 -12.10
N VAL A 268 5.21 12.67 -11.16
CA VAL A 268 5.75 11.90 -10.03
C VAL A 268 4.54 11.51 -9.17
N PRO A 269 4.32 10.20 -8.92
CA PRO A 269 3.16 9.73 -8.18
C PRO A 269 3.17 10.28 -6.75
N ASN A 270 1.99 10.46 -6.17
CA ASN A 270 1.89 10.70 -4.73
C ASN A 270 2.24 9.42 -3.94
N ALA A 271 2.33 9.55 -2.62
CA ALA A 271 2.75 8.45 -1.75
C ALA A 271 1.84 7.21 -1.82
N LYS A 272 0.52 7.41 -1.96
CA LYS A 272 -0.45 6.30 -2.03
C LYS A 272 -0.47 5.64 -3.40
N GLU A 273 -0.31 6.41 -4.47
CA GLU A 273 -0.13 5.89 -5.82
C GLU A 273 1.12 5.03 -5.91
N LEU A 274 2.27 5.49 -5.41
CA LEU A 274 3.51 4.71 -5.45
C LEU A 274 3.46 3.47 -4.54
N GLN A 275 2.79 3.57 -3.39
CA GLN A 275 2.59 2.42 -2.51
C GLN A 275 1.66 1.37 -3.15
N SER A 276 0.74 1.79 -4.01
CA SER A 276 -0.22 0.88 -4.66
C SER A 276 0.47 -0.21 -5.47
N ILE A 277 1.65 0.04 -6.06
CA ILE A 277 2.38 -0.93 -6.89
C ILE A 277 3.32 -1.86 -6.12
N LEU A 278 3.41 -1.73 -4.79
CA LEU A 278 4.18 -2.67 -3.97
C LEU A 278 3.57 -4.07 -4.01
N ASP A 279 4.44 -5.08 -4.14
CA ASP A 279 4.13 -6.48 -3.89
C ASP A 279 4.82 -6.93 -2.60
N TYR A 280 4.05 -6.93 -1.51
CA TYR A 280 4.49 -7.34 -0.18
C TYR A 280 4.84 -8.83 -0.07
N SER A 281 4.59 -9.65 -1.10
CA SER A 281 5.03 -11.04 -1.15
C SER A 281 6.46 -11.23 -1.65
N ARG A 282 7.15 -10.14 -2.02
CA ARG A 282 8.49 -10.14 -2.62
C ARG A 282 9.45 -9.32 -1.79
N SER A 283 10.71 -9.75 -1.74
CA SER A 283 11.78 -8.96 -1.14
C SER A 283 13.16 -9.35 -1.69
N PRO A 284 14.18 -8.49 -1.53
CA PRO A 284 15.53 -8.81 -1.96
C PRO A 284 16.06 -10.09 -1.30
N SER A 285 15.66 -10.35 -0.05
CA SER A 285 16.13 -11.48 0.75
C SER A 285 15.38 -12.80 0.48
N THR A 286 14.19 -12.76 -0.11
CA THR A 286 13.36 -13.97 -0.31
C THR A 286 13.19 -14.37 -1.76
N THR A 287 13.00 -13.38 -2.64
CA THR A 287 12.75 -13.59 -4.08
C THR A 287 13.89 -13.10 -4.95
N SER A 288 14.98 -12.59 -4.34
CA SER A 288 16.09 -11.97 -5.03
C SER A 288 15.65 -10.86 -6.00
N SER A 289 14.56 -10.16 -5.68
CA SER A 289 13.95 -9.11 -6.50
C SER A 289 13.54 -7.92 -5.66
N ALA A 290 13.27 -6.80 -6.31
CA ALA A 290 12.50 -5.71 -5.72
C ALA A 290 11.10 -6.18 -5.26
N ALA A 291 10.51 -5.46 -4.30
CA ALA A 291 9.16 -5.67 -3.78
C ALA A 291 8.07 -5.14 -4.73
N ILE A 292 8.10 -5.55 -6.00
CA ILE A 292 7.18 -5.15 -7.06
C ILE A 292 7.03 -6.27 -8.09
N ASP A 293 5.93 -6.25 -8.84
CA ASP A 293 5.68 -7.18 -9.94
C ASP A 293 6.83 -7.16 -10.99
N PRO A 294 7.31 -8.33 -11.46
CA PRO A 294 8.37 -8.45 -12.47
C PRO A 294 8.08 -7.79 -13.82
N LEU A 295 6.84 -7.36 -14.10
CA LEU A 295 6.54 -6.55 -15.26
C LEU A 295 7.30 -5.20 -15.23
N PHE A 296 7.59 -4.67 -14.04
CA PHE A 296 8.34 -3.43 -13.89
C PHE A 296 9.85 -3.69 -13.96
N ASN A 297 10.55 -2.89 -14.76
CA ASN A 297 12.01 -2.93 -14.78
C ASN A 297 12.53 -2.17 -13.56
N VAL A 298 13.36 -2.82 -12.75
CA VAL A 298 14.01 -2.21 -11.60
C VAL A 298 15.51 -2.51 -11.65
N PRO A 299 16.38 -1.48 -11.63
CA PRO A 299 17.82 -1.72 -11.63
C PRO A 299 18.26 -2.32 -10.30
N GLN A 300 19.34 -3.10 -10.33
CA GLN A 300 20.05 -3.48 -9.12
C GLN A 300 20.98 -2.36 -8.68
N ILE A 301 21.07 -2.14 -7.38
CA ILE A 301 22.01 -1.22 -6.75
C ILE A 301 22.90 -1.98 -5.76
N THR A 302 24.00 -1.35 -5.36
CA THR A 302 24.79 -1.79 -4.21
C THR A 302 24.34 -0.97 -2.99
N ASN A 303 23.89 -1.62 -1.93
CA ASN A 303 23.50 -0.93 -0.70
C ASN A 303 24.70 -0.55 0.17
N GLU A 304 24.41 0.08 1.31
CA GLU A 304 25.39 0.61 2.26
C GLU A 304 26.27 -0.48 2.89
N GLY A 305 25.84 -1.75 2.82
CA GLY A 305 26.60 -2.92 3.26
C GLY A 305 27.44 -3.58 2.16
N GLY A 306 27.41 -3.04 0.93
CA GLY A 306 28.09 -3.64 -0.21
C GLY A 306 27.34 -4.81 -0.86
N GLU A 307 26.07 -5.01 -0.52
CA GLU A 307 25.24 -6.10 -1.04
C GLU A 307 24.38 -5.66 -2.22
N ILE A 308 23.97 -6.61 -3.07
CA ILE A 308 22.96 -6.38 -4.09
C ILE A 308 21.62 -6.08 -3.40
N ASP A 309 21.00 -5.00 -3.85
CA ASP A 309 19.70 -4.51 -3.39
C ASP A 309 18.97 -3.78 -4.53
N TYR A 310 17.85 -3.16 -4.20
CA TYR A 310 16.99 -2.45 -5.15
C TYR A 310 16.72 -1.02 -4.67
N PRO A 311 16.53 -0.07 -5.59
CA PRO A 311 16.36 1.33 -5.26
C PRO A 311 15.06 1.61 -4.52
N PHE A 312 15.02 2.79 -3.90
CA PHE A 312 13.77 3.39 -3.45
C PHE A 312 13.32 4.43 -4.47
N TYR A 313 12.02 4.72 -4.46
CA TYR A 313 11.42 5.65 -5.41
C TYR A 313 10.78 6.84 -4.70
N LEU A 314 11.03 8.04 -5.21
CA LEU A 314 10.45 9.30 -4.71
C LEU A 314 8.99 9.41 -5.09
N THR A 315 8.28 10.13 -4.24
CA THR A 315 6.92 10.58 -4.47
C THR A 315 6.89 12.10 -4.58
N SER A 316 5.80 12.66 -5.09
CA SER A 316 5.54 14.10 -5.09
C SER A 316 5.09 14.62 -3.71
N THR A 317 4.88 13.72 -2.74
CA THR A 317 4.35 14.00 -1.39
C THR A 317 5.45 14.45 -0.43
N THR A 318 5.12 15.47 0.37
CA THR A 318 5.94 15.94 1.49
C THR A 318 5.47 15.33 2.81
N HIS A 319 6.39 15.00 3.69
CA HIS A 319 6.10 14.58 5.06
C HIS A 319 6.50 15.65 6.08
N GLU A 320 5.51 16.10 6.86
CA GLU A 320 5.64 17.09 7.94
C GLU A 320 6.10 16.47 9.26
N ASP A 321 7.40 16.17 9.37
CA ASP A 321 7.95 15.46 10.53
C ASP A 321 8.92 16.30 11.39
N GLY A 322 8.53 16.54 12.64
CA GLY A 322 9.38 17.09 13.69
C GLY A 322 9.71 18.58 13.53
N PRO A 323 10.83 19.07 14.10
CA PRO A 323 11.20 20.49 14.08
C PRO A 323 11.76 20.96 12.72
N GLN A 324 12.01 20.04 11.79
CA GLN A 324 12.57 20.30 10.45
C GLN A 324 11.59 19.73 9.41
N PRO A 325 10.46 20.41 9.17
CA PRO A 325 9.21 19.71 8.90
C PRO A 325 8.94 19.45 7.42
N VAL A 326 9.97 19.36 6.57
CA VAL A 326 9.75 19.20 5.12
C VAL A 326 10.65 18.11 4.58
N ARG A 327 10.16 16.88 4.61
CA ARG A 327 10.87 15.69 4.10
C ARG A 327 10.20 15.17 2.81
N ALA A 328 10.99 14.62 1.88
CA ALA A 328 10.47 13.89 0.73
C ALA A 328 10.03 12.49 1.15
N VAL A 329 8.81 12.11 0.82
CA VAL A 329 8.34 10.74 1.01
C VAL A 329 8.90 9.84 -0.10
N TYR A 330 9.34 8.65 0.28
CA TYR A 330 9.73 7.59 -0.65
C TYR A 330 9.23 6.23 -0.19
N VAL A 331 9.14 5.31 -1.14
CA VAL A 331 8.75 3.91 -0.91
C VAL A 331 9.94 2.99 -1.16
N CYS A 332 10.18 2.06 -0.23
CA CYS A 332 11.31 1.15 -0.23
C CYS A 332 10.99 -0.13 -1.02
N PHE A 333 11.49 -0.26 -2.25
CA PHE A 333 11.37 -1.51 -3.01
C PHE A 333 12.52 -2.49 -2.74
N GLY A 334 13.64 -1.99 -2.20
CA GLY A 334 14.73 -2.77 -1.59
C GLY A 334 14.66 -2.78 -0.06
N ARG A 335 15.68 -3.35 0.61
CA ARG A 335 15.72 -3.46 2.08
C ARG A 335 15.74 -2.07 2.73
N ALA A 336 14.97 -1.86 3.78
CA ALA A 336 14.92 -0.58 4.49
C ALA A 336 15.92 -0.62 5.66
N LEU A 337 17.17 -0.28 5.36
CA LEU A 337 18.31 -0.46 6.26
C LEU A 337 18.43 0.62 7.34
N GLY A 338 19.10 0.27 8.44
CA GLY A 338 19.49 1.15 9.53
C GLY A 338 20.77 0.69 10.22
N PHE A 339 21.62 1.64 10.61
CA PHE A 339 22.80 1.44 11.46
C PHE A 339 22.37 1.41 12.93
N MET A 340 21.82 0.27 13.37
CA MET A 340 21.30 0.13 14.72
C MET A 340 22.44 -0.03 15.73
N GLU A 341 22.40 0.73 16.83
CA GLU A 341 23.38 0.67 17.91
C GLU A 341 23.12 -0.53 18.85
N MET A 342 24.10 -1.42 19.00
CA MET A 342 23.91 -2.73 19.63
C MET A 342 25.04 -3.07 20.64
N PRO A 343 24.75 -3.09 21.97
CA PRO A 343 23.52 -2.65 22.63
C PRO A 343 23.34 -1.12 22.59
N PRO A 344 22.16 -0.57 22.91
CA PRO A 344 21.95 0.87 22.98
C PRO A 344 22.97 1.58 23.88
N GLY A 345 23.55 2.68 23.41
CA GLY A 345 24.58 3.47 24.10
C GLY A 345 26.02 2.91 24.04
N SER A 346 26.29 1.89 23.23
CA SER A 346 27.62 1.25 23.10
C SER A 346 28.56 1.88 22.08
N ASN A 347 28.06 2.76 21.19
CA ASN A 347 28.67 3.23 19.95
C ASN A 347 29.06 2.11 18.96
N ASN A 348 28.48 0.92 19.10
CA ASN A 348 28.71 -0.21 18.19
C ASN A 348 27.52 -0.33 17.22
N PHE A 349 27.68 0.19 16.01
CA PHE A 349 26.63 0.22 15.00
C PHE A 349 26.68 -1.01 14.09
N GLN A 350 25.52 -1.63 13.87
CA GLN A 350 25.34 -2.75 12.96
C GLN A 350 24.33 -2.37 11.89
N LEU A 351 24.68 -2.59 10.63
CA LEU A 351 23.75 -2.39 9.52
C LEU A 351 22.78 -3.56 9.44
N LEU A 352 21.48 -3.28 9.60
CA LEU A 352 20.40 -4.27 9.61
C LEU A 352 19.27 -3.82 8.69
N ASP A 353 18.48 -4.76 8.17
CA ASP A 353 17.16 -4.45 7.59
C ASP A 353 16.19 -4.15 8.75
N VAL A 354 15.98 -2.87 9.05
CA VAL A 354 15.22 -2.46 10.26
C VAL A 354 13.72 -2.38 10.01
N HIS A 355 13.31 -2.18 8.75
CA HIS A 355 11.91 -1.94 8.41
C HIS A 355 11.38 -2.75 7.21
N GLY A 356 12.23 -3.43 6.45
CA GLY A 356 11.83 -4.31 5.34
C GLY A 356 11.54 -3.60 4.01
N ALA A 357 11.69 -4.36 2.92
CA ALA A 357 11.24 -3.95 1.58
C ALA A 357 9.70 -3.92 1.54
N GLY A 358 9.14 -2.73 1.29
CA GLY A 358 7.72 -2.41 1.43
C GLY A 358 7.43 -1.28 2.42
N ALA A 359 8.44 -0.80 3.16
CA ALA A 359 8.33 0.36 4.04
C ALA A 359 8.11 1.66 3.24
N GLN A 360 7.46 2.64 3.88
CA GLN A 360 7.39 4.02 3.42
C GLN A 360 8.09 4.89 4.46
N ARG A 361 9.08 5.65 3.99
CA ARG A 361 9.90 6.52 4.84
C ARG A 361 9.98 7.91 4.21
N SER A 362 10.77 8.78 4.82
CA SER A 362 10.94 10.13 4.33
C SER A 362 12.25 10.73 4.82
N ASP A 363 13.00 11.39 3.95
CA ASP A 363 14.27 12.05 4.28
C ASP A 363 14.29 13.49 3.82
N ILE A 364 15.32 14.24 4.22
CA ILE A 364 15.53 15.60 3.76
C ILE A 364 15.64 15.63 2.22
N LYS A 365 15.14 16.70 1.61
CA LYS A 365 15.02 16.81 0.14
C LYS A 365 16.33 17.15 -0.59
N THR A 366 17.32 17.64 0.16
CA THR A 366 18.63 18.07 -0.33
C THR A 366 19.68 17.87 0.77
N GLY A 367 20.95 17.76 0.39
CA GLY A 367 22.08 17.60 1.31
C GLY A 367 23.03 16.48 0.88
N ASP A 368 23.90 16.05 1.78
CA ASP A 368 24.80 14.93 1.58
C ASP A 368 24.43 13.77 2.52
N PRO A 369 24.09 12.56 2.01
CA PRO A 369 23.88 11.38 2.85
C PRO A 369 25.06 11.06 3.78
N ASN A 370 26.29 11.42 3.40
CA ASN A 370 27.49 11.20 4.22
C ASN A 370 27.50 12.01 5.51
N ASP A 371 26.64 13.03 5.64
CA ASP A 371 26.44 13.76 6.90
C ASP A 371 25.74 12.90 7.97
N TYR A 372 25.23 11.72 7.59
CA TYR A 372 24.53 10.76 8.46
C TYR A 372 25.22 9.39 8.45
N PRO A 373 26.49 9.28 8.87
CA PRO A 373 27.27 8.05 8.77
C PRO A 373 26.71 6.89 9.62
N ASN A 374 25.90 7.20 10.63
CA ASN A 374 25.20 6.23 11.49
C ASN A 374 23.68 6.30 11.31
N GLY A 375 23.20 6.88 10.19
CA GLY A 375 21.79 7.12 9.95
C GLY A 375 21.15 8.11 10.94
N HIS A 376 19.83 8.01 11.11
CA HIS A 376 19.05 8.93 11.93
C HIS A 376 18.01 8.21 12.81
N GLY A 377 17.72 8.75 14.00
CA GLY A 377 16.71 8.18 14.88
C GLY A 377 17.13 6.87 15.56
N PRO A 378 16.23 6.24 16.34
CA PRO A 378 16.58 5.15 17.25
C PRO A 378 17.14 3.88 16.58
N GLN A 379 16.68 3.56 15.37
CA GLN A 379 17.18 2.43 14.58
C GLN A 379 18.38 2.78 13.69
N GLY A 380 18.86 4.03 13.72
CA GLY A 380 19.92 4.51 12.83
C GLY A 380 19.50 4.43 11.35
N ASP A 381 18.24 4.77 11.07
CA ASP A 381 17.62 4.74 9.74
C ASP A 381 18.56 5.34 8.68
N VAL A 382 18.95 4.54 7.69
CA VAL A 382 19.82 5.01 6.60
C VAL A 382 19.13 6.16 5.87
N ILE A 383 19.87 7.25 5.64
CA ILE A 383 19.36 8.44 4.96
C ILE A 383 19.68 8.33 3.47
N ARG A 384 18.64 8.22 2.63
CA ARG A 384 18.78 8.27 1.16
C ARG A 384 18.12 9.53 0.62
N ILE A 385 18.94 10.53 0.30
CA ILE A 385 18.50 11.82 -0.28
C ILE A 385 18.27 11.69 -1.78
N TYR A 386 19.12 10.93 -2.47
CA TYR A 386 18.99 10.63 -3.89
C TYR A 386 18.23 9.33 -4.05
N ASN A 387 17.13 9.36 -4.81
CA ASN A 387 16.27 8.21 -5.03
C ASN A 387 15.79 8.17 -6.48
N PHE A 388 15.32 7.01 -6.94
CA PHE A 388 14.83 6.85 -8.30
C PHE A 388 13.42 7.43 -8.45
N VAL A 389 12.95 7.57 -9.69
CA VAL A 389 11.60 8.07 -9.99
C VAL A 389 10.92 7.12 -10.96
N ARG A 390 9.64 6.84 -10.73
CA ARG A 390 8.75 6.16 -11.66
C ARG A 390 7.56 7.07 -11.88
N LEU A 391 7.22 7.30 -13.13
CA LEU A 391 6.15 8.22 -13.49
C LEU A 391 4.83 7.47 -13.61
N ALA A 392 3.76 8.14 -13.18
CA ALA A 392 2.39 7.69 -13.31
C ALA A 392 1.58 8.70 -14.13
N ARG A 393 0.48 8.24 -14.69
CA ARG A 393 -0.59 9.04 -15.28
C ARG A 393 -1.91 8.31 -15.07
N ASP A 394 -3.02 8.97 -15.37
CA ASP A 394 -4.32 8.30 -15.35
C ASP A 394 -4.46 7.41 -16.59
N TYR A 395 -5.05 6.23 -16.40
CA TYR A 395 -5.38 5.30 -17.47
C TYR A 395 -6.76 5.66 -18.05
N ASP A 396 -6.77 6.24 -19.24
CA ASP A 396 -8.01 6.50 -19.97
C ASP A 396 -8.38 5.29 -20.85
N SER A 397 -9.41 4.55 -20.43
CA SER A 397 -9.94 3.42 -21.20
C SER A 397 -10.60 3.86 -22.51
N ASP A 398 -10.99 5.13 -22.67
CA ASP A 398 -11.76 5.61 -23.84
C ASP A 398 -10.91 5.71 -25.12
N ASN A 399 -9.58 5.68 -25.02
CA ASN A 399 -8.71 5.55 -26.20
C ASN A 399 -8.54 4.11 -26.70
N SER A 400 -9.21 3.14 -26.07
CA SER A 400 -9.25 1.73 -26.50
C SER A 400 -10.68 1.30 -26.85
N ALA A 401 -11.37 2.05 -27.70
CA ALA A 401 -12.66 1.63 -28.23
C ALA A 401 -12.50 0.45 -29.21
N THR A 402 -12.64 -0.79 -28.72
CA THR A 402 -13.41 -1.84 -29.41
C THR A 402 -13.96 -2.89 -28.43
N SER A 403 -15.29 -3.08 -28.52
CA SER A 403 -16.11 -4.22 -28.09
C SER A 403 -16.93 -4.03 -26.80
N VAL A 404 -18.21 -3.67 -27.00
CA VAL A 404 -19.28 -3.84 -26.02
C VAL A 404 -19.57 -5.34 -25.86
N GLY A 405 -19.53 -5.84 -24.62
CA GLY A 405 -19.98 -7.19 -24.27
C GLY A 405 -20.37 -7.25 -22.80
N ASP A 406 -21.55 -7.80 -22.51
CA ASP A 406 -22.21 -7.81 -21.21
C ASP A 406 -21.36 -8.30 -20.02
N ASN A 407 -21.57 -7.63 -18.88
CA ASN A 407 -21.06 -7.87 -17.53
C ASN A 407 -20.99 -9.35 -17.09
N ASN A 408 -19.89 -10.00 -17.47
CA ASN A 408 -19.24 -11.12 -16.79
C ASN A 408 -17.81 -11.15 -17.32
N GLU A 409 -17.00 -10.14 -16.96
CA GLU A 409 -15.59 -10.17 -17.33
C GLU A 409 -14.94 -11.39 -16.66
N LEU A 410 -14.69 -12.41 -17.49
CA LEU A 410 -13.89 -13.55 -17.11
C LEU A 410 -12.51 -13.02 -16.70
N PRO A 411 -11.92 -13.54 -15.62
CA PRO A 411 -10.60 -13.11 -15.18
C PRO A 411 -9.61 -13.25 -16.34
N GLN A 412 -8.68 -12.30 -16.48
CA GLN A 412 -7.75 -12.27 -17.62
C GLN A 412 -6.46 -13.05 -17.35
N GLY A 413 -6.23 -13.48 -16.10
CA GLY A 413 -5.07 -14.25 -15.69
C GLY A 413 -5.37 -15.21 -14.55
N PHE A 414 -4.38 -16.02 -14.18
CA PHE A 414 -4.42 -16.89 -13.01
C PHE A 414 -4.04 -16.14 -11.74
N SER A 415 -4.68 -16.45 -10.62
CA SER A 415 -4.17 -16.06 -9.30
C SER A 415 -4.62 -17.05 -8.22
N LEU A 416 -3.78 -17.25 -7.22
CA LEU A 416 -4.14 -17.84 -5.93
C LEU A 416 -4.00 -16.72 -4.89
N GLY A 417 -5.08 -16.36 -4.21
CA GLY A 417 -5.06 -15.33 -3.16
C GLY A 417 -4.52 -15.85 -1.84
N GLN A 418 -4.12 -14.92 -0.97
CA GLN A 418 -3.77 -15.28 0.40
C GLN A 418 -5.04 -15.72 1.14
N ASN A 419 -4.99 -16.88 1.79
CA ASN A 419 -6.10 -17.36 2.60
C ASN A 419 -6.46 -16.33 3.68
N TYR A 420 -7.75 -16.17 3.96
CA TYR A 420 -8.25 -15.25 4.97
C TYR A 420 -9.29 -15.92 5.88
N PRO A 421 -9.15 -15.83 7.22
CA PRO A 421 -8.04 -15.23 7.96
C PRO A 421 -6.71 -16.00 7.77
N ASN A 422 -5.57 -15.36 8.07
CA ASN A 422 -4.24 -16.00 8.17
C ASN A 422 -3.33 -15.21 9.14
N PRO A 423 -2.94 -15.75 10.33
CA PRO A 423 -3.29 -17.07 10.85
C PRO A 423 -4.80 -17.32 10.99
N PHE A 424 -5.22 -18.59 11.06
CA PHE A 424 -6.63 -18.98 11.13
C PHE A 424 -6.89 -20.03 12.21
N ASN A 425 -8.14 -20.11 12.69
CA ASN A 425 -8.58 -21.12 13.67
C ASN A 425 -10.10 -21.44 13.56
N PRO A 426 -10.51 -22.72 13.41
CA PRO A 426 -9.82 -23.74 12.63
C PRO A 426 -10.04 -23.54 11.13
N SER A 427 -10.85 -22.56 10.70
CA SER A 427 -11.25 -22.40 9.30
C SER A 427 -10.75 -21.12 8.65
N THR A 428 -10.45 -21.21 7.36
CA THR A 428 -10.03 -20.09 6.50
C THR A 428 -10.70 -20.19 5.14
N VAL A 429 -10.61 -19.13 4.34
CA VAL A 429 -11.13 -19.06 2.98
C VAL A 429 -9.97 -18.91 2.01
N ILE A 430 -9.89 -19.79 1.02
CA ILE A 430 -8.91 -19.73 -0.07
C ILE A 430 -9.64 -19.31 -1.34
N ASN A 431 -9.22 -18.20 -1.93
CA ASN A 431 -9.74 -17.74 -3.21
C ASN A 431 -8.72 -17.92 -4.34
N PHE A 432 -9.20 -18.18 -5.54
CA PHE A 432 -8.40 -18.23 -6.75
C PHE A 432 -9.21 -17.84 -7.98
N GLN A 433 -8.55 -17.44 -9.05
CA GLN A 433 -9.18 -17.15 -10.33
C GLN A 433 -8.49 -17.88 -11.47
N ILE A 434 -9.26 -18.31 -12.48
CA ILE A 434 -8.76 -18.97 -13.68
C ILE A 434 -9.33 -18.32 -14.94
N PRO A 435 -8.50 -17.96 -15.94
CA PRO A 435 -8.93 -17.16 -17.09
C PRO A 435 -9.58 -17.96 -18.22
N GLU A 436 -9.40 -19.27 -18.20
CA GLU A 436 -9.98 -20.20 -19.14
C GLU A 436 -10.34 -21.50 -18.41
N THR A 437 -11.21 -22.31 -19.02
CA THR A 437 -11.59 -23.60 -18.46
C THR A 437 -10.34 -24.45 -18.20
N SER A 438 -10.20 -24.93 -16.96
CA SER A 438 -8.99 -25.60 -16.48
C SER A 438 -9.32 -26.79 -15.60
N GLU A 439 -8.49 -27.83 -15.68
CA GLU A 439 -8.40 -28.87 -14.65
C GLU A 439 -7.63 -28.28 -13.46
N VAL A 440 -8.27 -28.16 -12.29
CA VAL A 440 -7.72 -27.47 -11.12
C VAL A 440 -7.57 -28.44 -9.96
N SER A 441 -6.37 -28.44 -9.35
CA SER A 441 -6.05 -29.14 -8.10
C SER A 441 -5.60 -28.12 -7.05
N LEU A 442 -6.32 -28.03 -5.93
CA LEU A 442 -5.96 -27.25 -4.75
C LEU A 442 -5.67 -28.20 -3.58
N LYS A 443 -4.42 -28.22 -3.13
CA LYS A 443 -3.91 -29.17 -2.13
C LYS A 443 -3.26 -28.46 -0.96
N VAL A 444 -3.34 -29.07 0.21
CA VAL A 444 -2.68 -28.61 1.44
C VAL A 444 -1.53 -29.57 1.78
N HIS A 445 -0.39 -29.01 2.15
CA HIS A 445 0.82 -29.72 2.53
C HIS A 445 1.30 -29.25 3.90
N ASN A 446 1.92 -30.15 4.65
CA ASN A 446 2.66 -29.77 5.86
C ASN A 446 4.03 -29.14 5.49
N ILE A 447 4.77 -28.65 6.50
CA ILE A 447 6.07 -28.00 6.30
C ILE A 447 7.15 -28.92 5.69
N LEU A 448 6.96 -30.24 5.76
CA LEU A 448 7.84 -31.24 5.13
C LEU A 448 7.48 -31.49 3.65
N GLY A 449 6.46 -30.80 3.12
CA GLY A 449 5.96 -30.96 1.76
C GLY A 449 5.08 -32.19 1.56
N SER A 450 4.70 -32.91 2.62
CA SER A 450 3.75 -34.02 2.50
C SER A 450 2.34 -33.47 2.34
N GLU A 451 1.61 -33.96 1.34
CA GLU A 451 0.19 -33.68 1.17
C GLU A 451 -0.59 -34.18 2.41
N VAL A 452 -1.40 -33.30 2.98
CA VAL A 452 -2.21 -33.56 4.17
C VAL A 452 -3.70 -33.33 3.92
N ASP A 453 -4.06 -32.61 2.85
CA ASP A 453 -5.45 -32.52 2.37
C ASP A 453 -5.53 -32.19 0.87
N GLN A 454 -6.67 -32.50 0.25
CA GLN A 454 -7.01 -32.12 -1.12
C GLN A 454 -8.39 -31.43 -1.10
N ILE A 455 -8.39 -30.10 -1.19
CA ILE A 455 -9.60 -29.27 -1.10
C ILE A 455 -10.43 -29.42 -2.36
N VAL A 456 -9.79 -29.43 -3.53
CA VAL A 456 -10.48 -29.68 -4.80
C VAL A 456 -9.55 -30.28 -5.84
N ASP A 457 -10.11 -31.13 -6.70
CA ASP A 457 -9.47 -31.70 -7.89
C ASP A 457 -10.55 -31.96 -8.95
N LYS A 458 -10.84 -30.93 -9.74
CA LYS A 458 -11.88 -30.98 -10.78
C LYS A 458 -11.69 -29.91 -11.84
N ARG A 459 -12.42 -30.07 -12.95
CA ARG A 459 -12.55 -29.07 -14.00
C ARG A 459 -13.44 -27.91 -13.58
N PHE A 460 -13.00 -26.69 -13.87
CA PHE A 460 -13.74 -25.45 -13.65
C PHE A 460 -13.76 -24.59 -14.91
N ALA A 461 -14.86 -23.86 -15.14
CA ALA A 461 -14.93 -22.84 -16.18
C ALA A 461 -14.10 -21.61 -15.80
N ALA A 462 -13.80 -20.72 -16.75
CA ALA A 462 -13.21 -19.43 -16.45
C ALA A 462 -14.02 -18.68 -15.37
N GLY A 463 -13.37 -18.12 -14.35
CA GLY A 463 -14.05 -17.45 -13.25
C GLY A 463 -13.25 -17.34 -11.96
N ASN A 464 -13.90 -16.73 -10.97
CA ASN A 464 -13.39 -16.57 -9.61
C ASN A 464 -14.03 -17.62 -8.71
N TYR A 465 -13.23 -18.21 -7.82
CA TYR A 465 -13.63 -19.31 -6.96
C TYR A 465 -13.19 -19.08 -5.52
N GLU A 466 -14.02 -19.53 -4.60
CA GLU A 466 -13.81 -19.44 -3.16
C GLU A 466 -14.07 -20.80 -2.51
N PHE A 467 -13.12 -21.23 -1.66
CA PHE A 467 -13.20 -22.48 -0.92
C PHE A 467 -12.95 -22.25 0.56
N LYS A 468 -13.91 -22.65 1.40
CA LYS A 468 -13.69 -22.77 2.84
C LYS A 468 -12.84 -24.00 3.13
N PHE A 469 -11.73 -23.81 3.81
CA PHE A 469 -10.88 -24.87 4.34
C PHE A 469 -11.07 -24.95 5.86
N ASP A 470 -11.36 -26.15 6.37
CA ASP A 470 -11.55 -26.41 7.80
C ASP A 470 -10.46 -27.37 8.29
N ALA A 471 -9.62 -26.86 9.19
CA ALA A 471 -8.46 -27.57 9.72
C ALA A 471 -8.68 -28.03 11.17
N GLU A 472 -9.92 -28.28 11.60
CA GLU A 472 -10.25 -28.72 12.97
C GLU A 472 -9.43 -29.95 13.41
N ASN A 473 -9.07 -30.85 12.49
CA ASN A 473 -8.29 -32.06 12.79
C ASN A 473 -6.77 -31.91 12.62
N PHE A 474 -6.27 -30.71 12.34
CA PHE A 474 -4.86 -30.43 12.10
C PHE A 474 -4.19 -29.86 13.37
N SER A 475 -2.89 -30.08 13.54
CA SER A 475 -2.12 -29.46 14.64
C SER A 475 -1.77 -28.01 14.30
N SER A 476 -1.69 -27.12 15.29
CA SER A 476 -1.17 -25.75 15.10
C SER A 476 0.21 -25.79 14.43
N GLY A 477 0.47 -24.86 13.52
CA GLY A 477 1.71 -24.82 12.78
C GLY A 477 1.58 -24.20 11.38
N ILE A 478 2.68 -24.26 10.64
CA ILE A 478 2.77 -23.74 9.27
C ILE A 478 2.38 -24.83 8.28
N TYR A 479 1.48 -24.47 7.36
CA TYR A 479 1.06 -25.28 6.22
C TYR A 479 1.29 -24.52 4.93
N LEU A 480 1.34 -25.25 3.82
CA LEU A 480 1.39 -24.71 2.47
C LEU A 480 0.15 -25.15 1.73
N TYR A 481 -0.45 -24.29 0.92
CA TYR A 481 -1.48 -24.68 -0.03
C TYR A 481 -1.05 -24.33 -1.44
N SER A 482 -1.30 -25.24 -2.36
CA SER A 482 -0.82 -25.18 -3.74
C SER A 482 -1.99 -25.32 -4.69
N LEU A 483 -2.12 -24.36 -5.60
CA LEU A 483 -3.01 -24.41 -6.74
C LEU A 483 -2.22 -24.85 -7.96
N THR A 484 -2.69 -25.89 -8.64
CA THR A 484 -2.25 -26.28 -9.98
C THR A 484 -3.45 -26.19 -10.91
N ALA A 485 -3.29 -25.54 -12.07
CA ALA A 485 -4.32 -25.47 -13.09
C ALA A 485 -3.72 -25.81 -14.46
N VAL A 486 -4.36 -26.73 -15.18
CA VAL A 486 -4.01 -27.10 -16.56
C VAL A 486 -5.17 -26.71 -17.46
N THR A 487 -4.91 -25.80 -18.38
CA THR A 487 -5.97 -25.24 -19.23
C THR A 487 -6.32 -26.17 -20.37
N GLU A 488 -7.51 -25.98 -20.95
CA GLU A 488 -7.87 -26.63 -22.21
C GLU A 488 -6.88 -26.31 -23.35
N SER A 489 -6.28 -25.12 -23.33
CA SER A 489 -5.25 -24.73 -24.30
C SER A 489 -3.85 -25.30 -24.01
N GLY A 490 -3.69 -26.05 -22.90
CA GLY A 490 -2.45 -26.73 -22.51
C GLY A 490 -1.47 -25.88 -21.71
N LYS A 491 -1.89 -24.70 -21.21
CA LYS A 491 -1.09 -23.89 -20.28
C LYS A 491 -1.14 -24.48 -18.89
N ASN A 492 -0.01 -24.47 -18.20
CA ASN A 492 0.10 -24.92 -16.82
C ASN A 492 0.35 -23.71 -15.90
N PHE A 493 -0.42 -23.60 -14.83
CA PHE A 493 -0.22 -22.65 -13.75
C PHE A 493 0.04 -23.41 -12.46
N GLN A 494 1.00 -22.94 -11.67
CA GLN A 494 1.24 -23.45 -10.33
C GLN A 494 1.62 -22.30 -9.41
N GLN A 495 0.93 -22.17 -8.28
CA GLN A 495 1.25 -21.22 -7.23
C GLN A 495 1.08 -21.87 -5.87
N THR A 496 2.00 -21.61 -4.95
CA THR A 496 1.95 -22.08 -3.57
C THR A 496 1.99 -20.88 -2.63
N LYS A 497 1.18 -20.92 -1.58
CA LYS A 497 1.17 -19.92 -0.52
C LYS A 497 1.24 -20.59 0.86
N LYS A 498 1.71 -19.81 1.83
CA LYS A 498 1.86 -20.22 3.23
C LYS A 498 0.61 -19.84 4.02
N MET A 499 0.15 -20.72 4.90
CA MET A 499 -0.88 -20.43 5.90
C MET A 499 -0.43 -20.91 7.28
N ILE A 500 -0.95 -20.28 8.32
CA ILE A 500 -0.57 -20.53 9.71
C ILE A 500 -1.85 -20.90 10.48
N LEU A 501 -1.93 -22.13 10.98
CA LEU A 501 -3.01 -22.58 11.86
C LEU A 501 -2.59 -22.34 13.31
N VAL A 502 -3.45 -21.67 14.07
CA VAL A 502 -3.27 -21.44 15.52
C VAL A 502 -4.47 -22.07 16.23
N LYS A 503 -4.25 -22.79 17.33
CA LYS A 503 -5.30 -23.38 18.16
C LYS A 503 -5.09 -23.00 19.61
#